data_AF-A0A2S9YM90-F1
#
_entry.id   AF-A0A2S9YM90-F1
#
_cell.length_a   1.000
_cell.length_b   1.000
_cell.length_c   1.000
_cell.angle_alpha   90.00
_cell.angle_beta   90.00
_cell.angle_gamma   90.00
#
_symmetry.space_group_name_H-M   'P 1'
#
loop_
_entity.id
_entity.type
_entity.pdbx_description
1 polymer ?
#
loop_
_entity_poly.entity_id
_entity_poly.type
_entity_poly.pdbx_seq_one_letter_code
_entity_poly.pdbx_strand_id
1 'polypeptide(L)'
;MAHRTQAPRLALALLAGVVASTALADTSLAAPGDRARVNSLSVPMFSDRSEALWPLQVGLEIVSESGELVVPRRELVVSDGQHTIFSEVVATPKGTHAFELELVARHHAGDAIELEYDLLVRQARFQGLTWTGYLLHRLSLAPRPKLGPNAVAAARADIVETREPANQPAHRQTLTVDGDRYEIRLYAASLRG
;
A
#
# COMPACT_ATOMS: atom_id res chain seq x y z
N MET A 1 45.78 -52.71 12.51
CA MET A 1 45.05 -53.99 12.35
C MET A 1 43.87 -53.70 11.44
N ALA A 2 44.03 -53.90 10.12
CA ALA A 2 43.69 -55.13 9.37
C ALA A 2 42.16 -55.35 9.38
N HIS A 3 41.43 -55.23 8.26
CA HIS A 3 41.50 -56.06 7.05
C HIS A 3 41.17 -55.23 5.78
N ARG A 4 42.00 -55.24 4.72
CA ARG A 4 42.07 -56.22 3.59
C ARG A 4 40.79 -56.24 2.72
N THR A 5 40.78 -55.50 1.61
CA THR A 5 41.07 -55.93 0.21
C THR A 5 39.99 -56.77 -0.46
N GLN A 6 39.43 -56.27 -1.58
CA GLN A 6 39.53 -56.87 -2.93
C GLN A 6 38.56 -56.22 -3.94
N ALA A 7 39.12 -55.57 -4.97
CA ALA A 7 38.59 -55.64 -6.35
C ALA A 7 39.31 -56.82 -7.06
N PRO A 8 39.08 -57.19 -8.34
CA PRO A 8 38.17 -56.66 -9.38
C PRO A 8 37.44 -57.76 -10.19
N ARG A 9 36.61 -57.39 -11.20
CA ARG A 9 36.74 -57.88 -12.60
C ARG A 9 35.54 -57.49 -13.50
N LEU A 10 35.92 -56.78 -14.57
CA LEU A 10 35.39 -56.78 -15.94
C LEU A 10 34.32 -57.84 -16.30
N ALA A 11 33.23 -57.37 -16.92
CA ALA A 11 32.65 -58.02 -18.09
C ALA A 11 32.06 -56.97 -19.03
N LEU A 12 32.65 -56.92 -20.23
CA LEU A 12 32.31 -56.11 -21.39
C LEU A 12 31.54 -57.01 -22.36
N ALA A 13 30.34 -56.61 -22.79
CA ALA A 13 29.66 -57.07 -24.00
C ALA A 13 28.54 -56.05 -24.26
N LEU A 14 28.67 -55.05 -25.15
CA LEU A 14 28.71 -55.10 -26.61
C LEU A 14 27.55 -55.93 -27.20
N LEU A 15 26.46 -55.24 -27.57
CA LEU A 15 25.73 -55.52 -28.82
C LEU A 15 24.90 -54.31 -29.23
N ALA A 16 25.10 -53.96 -30.50
CA ALA A 16 24.58 -52.81 -31.21
C ALA A 16 23.27 -53.14 -31.96
N GLY A 17 22.59 -52.08 -32.39
CA GLY A 17 21.44 -52.10 -33.30
C GLY A 17 20.19 -51.57 -32.60
N VAL A 18 19.37 -50.65 -33.14
CA VAL A 18 19.15 -50.19 -34.51
C VAL A 18 18.59 -48.76 -34.45
N VAL A 19 18.82 -47.99 -35.52
CA VAL A 19 18.39 -46.60 -35.75
C VAL A 19 16.92 -46.52 -36.23
N ALA A 20 16.30 -45.36 -36.02
CA ALA A 20 15.07 -44.81 -36.61
C ALA A 20 13.79 -45.02 -35.74
N SER A 21 12.87 -44.07 -35.57
CA SER A 21 12.54 -42.87 -36.32
C SER A 21 11.81 -41.87 -35.41
N THR A 22 11.86 -40.59 -35.75
CA THR A 22 11.03 -39.52 -35.19
C THR A 22 9.54 -39.87 -35.25
N ALA A 23 8.86 -39.84 -34.11
CA ALA A 23 7.40 -39.79 -34.03
C ALA A 23 7.00 -38.62 -33.12
N LEU A 24 6.16 -37.77 -33.68
CA LEU A 24 5.61 -36.54 -33.11
C LEU A 24 4.96 -36.82 -31.75
N ALA A 25 5.35 -36.06 -30.74
CA ALA A 25 4.60 -36.01 -29.49
C ALA A 25 3.34 -35.17 -29.72
N ASP A 26 2.19 -35.84 -29.63
CA ASP A 26 0.86 -35.25 -29.58
C ASP A 26 0.80 -34.10 -28.58
N THR A 27 0.66 -32.87 -29.09
CA THR A 27 0.10 -31.76 -28.32
C THR A 27 -1.40 -32.01 -28.17
N SER A 28 -1.80 -32.64 -27.07
CA SER A 28 -3.21 -32.75 -26.70
C SER A 28 -3.74 -31.35 -26.39
N LEU A 29 -4.48 -30.78 -27.34
CA LEU A 29 -5.30 -29.59 -27.18
C LEU A 29 -6.39 -29.89 -26.12
N ALA A 30 -6.21 -29.41 -24.89
CA ALA A 30 -7.27 -29.45 -23.88
C ALA A 30 -8.35 -28.42 -24.28
N ALA A 31 -9.57 -28.92 -24.54
CA ALA A 31 -10.73 -28.11 -24.85
C ALA A 31 -11.12 -27.19 -23.66
N PRO A 32 -11.66 -25.98 -23.92
CA PRO A 32 -12.04 -25.05 -22.87
C PRO A 32 -13.40 -25.46 -22.32
N GLY A 33 -13.41 -26.06 -21.13
CA GLY A 33 -14.64 -26.53 -20.50
C GLY A 33 -14.40 -27.12 -19.13
N ASP A 34 -14.52 -26.24 -18.13
CA ASP A 34 -15.06 -26.57 -16.82
C ASP A 34 -14.19 -27.42 -15.88
N ARG A 35 -13.21 -26.77 -15.22
CA ARG A 35 -12.79 -27.12 -13.85
C ARG A 35 -12.36 -25.87 -13.07
N ALA A 36 -13.14 -25.55 -12.04
CA ALA A 36 -12.78 -24.87 -10.79
C ALA A 36 -12.02 -23.53 -10.92
N ARG A 37 -12.62 -22.38 -10.57
CA ARG A 37 -12.68 -21.91 -9.16
C ARG A 37 -11.59 -22.51 -8.26
N VAL A 38 -10.34 -22.41 -8.69
CA VAL A 38 -9.22 -22.35 -7.77
C VAL A 38 -9.22 -20.92 -7.25
N ASN A 39 -9.55 -20.75 -5.97
CA ASN A 39 -9.20 -19.56 -5.21
C ASN A 39 -7.67 -19.47 -5.19
N SER A 40 -7.11 -18.96 -6.28
CA SER A 40 -5.69 -18.76 -6.45
C SER A 40 -5.32 -17.51 -5.66
N LEU A 41 -4.77 -17.71 -4.46
CA LEU A 41 -4.00 -16.70 -3.71
C LEU A 41 -2.65 -16.40 -4.38
N SER A 42 -2.36 -17.03 -5.53
CA SER A 42 -1.26 -16.64 -6.41
C SER A 42 -1.77 -15.66 -7.46
N VAL A 43 -1.53 -14.37 -7.21
CA VAL A 43 -1.43 -13.37 -8.28
C VAL A 43 -0.22 -13.74 -9.14
N PRO A 44 -0.33 -13.78 -10.49
CA PRO A 44 0.81 -14.10 -11.33
C PRO A 44 1.92 -13.06 -11.13
N MET A 45 3.09 -13.50 -10.65
CA MET A 45 4.24 -12.64 -10.31
C MET A 45 4.85 -11.88 -11.50
N PHE A 46 4.40 -12.10 -12.75
CA PHE A 46 5.07 -11.53 -13.93
C PHE A 46 4.16 -11.29 -15.15
N SER A 47 2.92 -10.82 -14.98
CA SER A 47 2.24 -10.17 -16.12
C SER A 47 2.65 -8.71 -16.17
N ASP A 48 3.40 -8.37 -17.23
CA ASP A 48 3.77 -7.01 -17.66
C ASP A 48 4.84 -6.23 -16.84
N ARG A 49 6.11 -6.66 -16.95
CA ARG A 49 7.25 -5.85 -16.47
C ARG A 49 7.35 -4.46 -17.11
N SER A 50 6.67 -4.22 -18.24
CA SER A 50 6.58 -2.89 -18.86
C SER A 50 5.57 -1.97 -18.18
N GLU A 51 4.56 -2.51 -17.49
CA GLU A 51 3.58 -1.70 -16.76
C GLU A 51 4.14 -1.21 -15.43
N ALA A 52 4.89 -2.09 -14.74
CA ALA A 52 5.56 -1.82 -13.46
C ALA A 52 6.69 -0.76 -13.49
N LEU A 53 6.84 -0.03 -14.60
CA LEU A 53 7.86 1.02 -14.77
C LEU A 53 7.26 2.41 -14.97
N TRP A 54 5.96 2.51 -15.23
CA TRP A 54 5.33 3.81 -15.40
C TRP A 54 5.14 4.49 -14.06
N PRO A 55 5.47 5.79 -13.92
CA PRO A 55 5.21 6.50 -12.68
C PRO A 55 3.71 6.64 -12.41
N LEU A 56 3.36 6.64 -11.13
CA LEU A 56 2.03 6.92 -10.63
C LEU A 56 2.02 8.31 -10.00
N GLN A 57 0.95 9.07 -10.23
CA GLN A 57 0.66 10.25 -9.44
C GLN A 57 -0.21 9.84 -8.26
N VAL A 58 0.26 10.06 -7.04
CA VAL A 58 -0.49 9.80 -5.81
C VAL A 58 -0.76 11.11 -5.09
N GLY A 59 -1.85 11.18 -4.35
CA GLY A 59 -2.14 12.36 -3.55
C GLY A 59 -2.98 12.13 -2.30
N LEU A 60 -2.88 13.09 -1.39
CA LEU A 60 -3.55 13.11 -0.10
C LEU A 60 -4.28 14.43 0.07
N GLU A 61 -5.55 14.36 0.48
CA GLU A 61 -6.35 15.49 0.95
C GLU A 61 -7.01 15.13 2.28
N ILE A 62 -7.11 16.09 3.20
CA ILE A 62 -7.81 15.91 4.47
C ILE A 62 -8.91 16.95 4.57
N VAL A 63 -10.13 16.48 4.79
CA VAL A 63 -11.34 17.30 4.91
C VAL A 63 -11.96 17.12 6.28
N SER A 64 -12.49 18.21 6.86
CA SER A 64 -13.23 18.16 8.11
C SER A 64 -14.69 17.74 7.90
N GLU A 65 -15.41 17.48 8.99
CA GLU A 65 -16.84 17.19 8.98
C GLU A 65 -17.69 18.28 8.31
N SER A 66 -17.30 19.55 8.44
CA SER A 66 -18.01 20.67 7.81
C SER A 66 -17.79 20.75 6.29
N GLY A 67 -16.95 19.87 5.73
CA GLY A 67 -16.50 19.92 4.34
C GLY A 67 -15.37 20.92 4.10
N GLU A 68 -14.80 21.51 5.15
CA GLU A 68 -13.67 22.43 5.05
C GLU A 68 -12.38 21.67 4.74
N LEU A 69 -11.59 22.19 3.79
CA LEU A 69 -10.27 21.67 3.48
C LEU A 69 -9.31 21.96 4.63
N VAL A 70 -8.88 20.91 5.33
CA VAL A 70 -7.92 20.99 6.44
C VAL A 70 -6.50 20.89 5.90
N VAL A 71 -6.27 19.93 5.01
CA VAL A 71 -5.03 19.80 4.25
C VAL A 71 -5.42 19.80 2.77
N PRO A 72 -4.96 20.80 1.98
CA PRO A 72 -5.24 20.82 0.56
C PRO A 72 -4.55 19.64 -0.12
N ARG A 73 -5.13 19.17 -1.22
CA ARG A 73 -4.55 18.08 -2.02
C ARG A 73 -3.06 18.29 -2.29
N ARG A 74 -2.25 17.37 -1.79
CA ARG A 74 -0.81 17.25 -2.07
C ARG A 74 -0.60 16.10 -3.01
N GLU A 75 0.20 16.31 -4.04
CA GLU A 75 0.45 15.29 -5.05
C GLU A 75 1.94 15.04 -5.19
N LEU A 76 2.29 13.79 -5.44
CA LEU A 76 3.64 13.34 -5.70
C LEU A 76 3.61 12.39 -6.90
N VAL A 77 4.65 12.46 -7.73
CA VAL A 77 4.89 11.43 -8.75
C VAL A 77 5.87 10.44 -8.16
N VAL A 78 5.47 9.19 -8.10
CA VAL A 78 6.20 8.09 -7.47
C VAL A 78 6.43 6.98 -8.48
N SER A 79 7.51 6.22 -8.30
CA SER A 79 7.70 5.00 -9.08
C SER A 79 6.68 3.94 -8.65
N ASP A 80 6.32 3.03 -9.56
CA ASP A 80 5.50 1.88 -9.21
C ASP A 80 6.14 1.10 -8.04
N GLY A 81 5.35 0.80 -7.01
CA GLY A 81 5.77 0.07 -5.82
C GLY A 81 6.64 0.87 -4.85
N GLN A 82 6.85 2.17 -5.09
CA GLN A 82 7.64 3.01 -4.20
C GLN A 82 6.88 3.29 -2.89
N HIS A 83 7.55 3.04 -1.76
CA HIS A 83 7.06 3.46 -0.44
C HIS A 83 7.18 4.97 -0.27
N THR A 84 6.07 5.60 0.11
CA THR A 84 5.91 7.05 0.20
C THR A 84 5.22 7.39 1.51
N ILE A 85 5.65 8.46 2.17
CA ILE A 85 5.07 8.93 3.43
C ILE A 85 4.53 10.34 3.24
N PHE A 86 3.27 10.55 3.59
CA PHE A 86 2.69 11.87 3.79
C PHE A 86 2.59 12.16 5.28
N SER A 87 3.13 13.29 5.72
CA SER A 87 3.08 13.72 7.12
C SER A 87 2.54 15.13 7.22
N GLU A 88 1.44 15.31 7.94
CA GLU A 88 0.75 16.59 8.06
C GLU A 88 0.34 16.86 9.52
N VAL A 89 0.52 18.10 9.96
CA VAL A 89 0.18 18.51 11.34
C VAL A 89 -0.90 19.57 11.31
N VAL A 90 -2.03 19.26 11.95
CA VAL A 90 -3.20 20.12 12.05
C VAL A 90 -3.32 20.64 13.48
N ALA A 91 -3.29 21.97 13.65
CA ALA A 91 -3.57 22.60 14.93
C ALA A 91 -5.07 22.84 15.12
N THR A 92 -5.59 22.49 16.30
CA THR A 92 -7.00 22.67 16.66
C THR A 92 -7.12 23.46 17.97
N PRO A 93 -8.32 23.95 18.32
CA PRO A 93 -8.54 24.56 19.64
C PRO A 93 -8.29 23.64 20.84
N LYS A 94 -8.27 22.31 20.63
CA LYS A 94 -8.07 21.31 21.68
C LYS A 94 -6.62 20.79 21.76
N GLY A 95 -5.80 21.04 20.74
CA GLY A 95 -4.40 20.64 20.69
C GLY A 95 -3.85 20.55 19.27
N THR A 96 -3.08 19.51 19.00
CA THR A 96 -2.53 19.22 17.66
C THR A 96 -2.76 17.77 17.28
N HIS A 97 -3.07 17.52 16.01
CA HIS A 97 -3.19 16.22 15.39
C HIS A 97 -2.09 16.06 14.34
N ALA A 98 -1.28 15.01 14.42
CA ALA A 98 -0.28 14.65 13.43
C ALA A 98 -0.77 13.42 12.67
N PHE A 99 -1.04 13.59 11.38
CA PHE A 99 -1.43 12.55 10.45
C PHE A 99 -0.18 12.07 9.72
N GLU A 100 0.04 10.77 9.75
CA GLU A 100 1.12 10.10 9.03
C GLU A 100 0.48 8.99 8.21
N LEU A 101 0.63 9.06 6.89
CA LEU A 101 0.13 8.07 5.96
C LEU A 101 1.31 7.50 5.20
N GLU A 102 1.60 6.23 5.44
CA GLU A 102 2.47 5.45 4.58
C GLU A 102 1.65 4.85 3.44
N LEU A 103 2.18 4.91 2.22
CA LEU A 103 1.49 4.51 1.01
C LEU A 103 2.45 3.79 0.05
N VAL A 104 1.99 2.68 -0.50
CA VAL A 104 2.59 2.04 -1.67
C VAL A 104 1.52 1.94 -2.75
N ALA A 105 1.83 2.46 -3.94
CA ALA A 105 0.94 2.42 -5.09
C ALA A 105 1.55 1.55 -6.20
N ARG A 106 0.73 0.69 -6.82
CA ARG A 106 1.17 -0.25 -7.87
C ARG A 106 0.18 -0.30 -9.02
N HIS A 107 0.66 -0.48 -10.24
CA HIS A 107 -0.24 -0.90 -11.31
C HIS A 107 -0.75 -2.32 -11.02
N HIS A 108 -2.03 -2.53 -11.29
CA HIS A 108 -2.72 -3.79 -11.09
C HIS A 108 -3.56 -4.13 -12.34
N ALA A 109 -4.05 -5.37 -12.41
CA ALA A 109 -4.64 -5.93 -13.62
C ALA A 109 -5.83 -5.10 -14.18
N GLY A 110 -5.82 -4.90 -15.50
CA GLY A 110 -6.88 -4.18 -16.21
C GLY A 110 -6.91 -2.69 -15.88
N ASP A 111 -5.75 -2.04 -16.02
CA ASP A 111 -5.50 -0.60 -15.80
C ASP A 111 -5.94 -0.08 -14.42
N ALA A 112 -6.01 -0.98 -13.44
CA ALA A 112 -6.29 -0.62 -12.05
C ALA A 112 -5.01 -0.16 -11.34
N ILE A 113 -5.19 0.60 -10.27
CA ILE A 113 -4.11 0.95 -9.35
C ILE A 113 -4.46 0.36 -7.99
N GLU A 114 -3.55 -0.42 -7.43
CA GLU A 114 -3.60 -0.87 -6.05
C GLU A 114 -2.93 0.17 -5.16
N LEU A 115 -3.58 0.51 -4.05
CA LEU A 115 -3.07 1.37 -2.99
C LEU A 115 -3.07 0.57 -1.68
N GLU A 116 -1.88 0.27 -1.20
CA GLU A 116 -1.64 -0.28 0.14
C GLU A 116 -1.24 0.88 1.06
N TYR A 117 -1.97 1.09 2.15
CA TYR A 117 -1.69 2.21 3.06
C TYR A 117 -1.79 1.86 4.53
N ASP A 118 -0.99 2.57 5.32
CA ASP A 118 -1.04 2.61 6.78
C ASP A 118 -1.21 4.06 7.23
N LEU A 119 -2.33 4.37 7.87
CA LEU A 119 -2.62 5.66 8.47
C LEU A 119 -2.46 5.60 9.98
N LEU A 120 -1.62 6.48 10.51
CA LEU A 120 -1.46 6.72 11.93
C LEU A 120 -1.78 8.18 12.26
N VAL A 121 -2.66 8.39 13.24
CA VAL A 121 -2.94 9.73 13.76
C VAL A 121 -2.51 9.81 15.21
N ARG A 122 -1.57 10.71 15.48
CA ARG A 122 -1.11 11.03 16.83
C ARG A 122 -1.73 12.35 17.28
N GLN A 123 -2.04 12.45 18.56
CA GLN A 123 -2.64 13.63 19.17
C GLN A 123 -1.81 14.09 20.36
N ALA A 124 -1.61 15.40 20.47
CA ALA A 124 -1.23 16.05 21.72
C ALA A 124 -2.30 17.08 22.09
N ARG A 125 -2.98 16.84 23.22
CA ARG A 125 -3.95 17.79 23.79
C ARG A 125 -3.23 18.88 24.57
N PHE A 126 -3.85 20.06 24.73
CA PHE A 126 -3.28 21.08 25.61
C PHE A 126 -3.21 20.60 27.07
N GLN A 127 -2.05 20.77 27.69
CA GLN A 127 -1.80 20.39 29.07
C GLN A 127 -2.43 21.41 30.03
N GLY A 128 -3.37 20.97 30.86
CA GLY A 128 -3.97 21.80 31.92
C GLY A 128 -4.76 23.01 31.41
N LEU A 129 -5.28 22.96 30.17
CA LEU A 129 -6.08 24.05 29.61
C LEU A 129 -7.45 24.10 30.27
N THR A 130 -7.70 25.17 31.03
CA THR A 130 -9.03 25.51 31.55
C THR A 130 -9.74 26.47 30.61
N TRP A 131 -11.07 26.57 30.73
CA TRP A 131 -11.86 27.52 29.94
C TRP A 131 -11.39 28.98 30.13
N THR A 132 -11.13 29.38 31.38
CA THR A 132 -10.60 30.71 31.70
C THR A 132 -9.23 30.93 31.04
N GLY A 133 -8.33 29.94 31.11
CA GLY A 133 -7.02 30.02 30.46
C GLY A 133 -7.13 30.15 28.94
N TYR A 134 -8.07 29.43 28.32
CA TYR A 134 -8.35 29.52 26.89
C TYR A 134 -8.85 30.91 26.48
N LEU A 135 -9.83 31.47 27.20
CA LEU A 135 -10.36 32.81 26.92
C LEU A 135 -9.30 33.89 27.06
N LEU A 136 -8.50 33.85 28.14
CA LEU A 136 -7.43 34.81 28.35
C LEU A 136 -6.36 34.69 27.27
N HIS A 137 -6.01 33.47 26.85
CA HIS A 137 -5.08 33.27 25.73
C HIS A 137 -5.63 33.88 24.42
N ARG A 138 -6.93 33.67 24.12
CA ARG A 138 -7.57 34.20 22.92
C ARG A 138 -7.59 35.74 22.88
N LEU A 139 -7.65 36.38 24.05
CA LEU A 139 -7.53 37.83 24.20
C LEU A 139 -6.08 38.32 24.26
N SER A 140 -5.09 37.43 24.06
CA SER A 140 -3.66 37.72 24.20
C SER A 140 -3.25 38.19 25.61
N LEU A 141 -4.04 37.83 26.63
CA LEU A 141 -3.84 38.19 28.04
C LEU A 141 -3.21 37.07 28.88
N ALA A 142 -2.97 35.90 28.28
CA ALA A 142 -2.28 34.79 28.92
C ALA A 142 -1.29 34.13 27.95
N PRO A 143 -0.25 33.43 28.47
CA PRO A 143 0.69 32.67 27.64
C PRO A 143 -0.02 31.64 26.77
N ARG A 144 0.66 31.23 25.69
CA ARG A 144 0.17 30.13 24.84
C ARG A 144 0.09 28.84 25.66
N PRO A 145 -1.04 28.10 25.61
CA PRO A 145 -1.15 26.80 26.26
C PRO A 145 -0.08 25.83 25.77
N LYS A 146 0.50 25.07 26.69
CA LYS A 146 1.49 24.04 26.37
C LYS A 146 0.79 22.80 25.85
N LEU A 147 1.41 22.10 24.89
CA LEU A 147 0.95 20.77 24.48
C LEU A 147 1.38 19.73 25.52
N GLY A 148 0.51 18.76 25.75
CA GLY A 148 0.80 17.57 26.53
C GLY A 148 1.55 16.51 25.71
N PRO A 149 1.64 15.28 26.22
CA PRO A 149 2.33 14.19 25.52
C PRO A 149 1.57 13.76 24.26
N ASN A 150 2.32 13.30 23.26
CA ASN A 150 1.77 12.67 22.07
C ASN A 150 1.25 11.25 22.39
N ALA A 151 0.03 10.95 21.98
CA ALA A 151 -0.59 9.63 22.07
C ALA A 151 -1.17 9.21 20.71
N VAL A 152 -1.25 7.90 20.44
CA VAL A 152 -1.95 7.41 19.24
C VAL A 152 -3.45 7.57 19.45
N ALA A 153 -4.10 8.32 18.55
CA ALA A 153 -5.53 8.57 18.59
C ALA A 153 -6.32 7.69 17.62
N ALA A 154 -5.74 7.40 16.45
CA ALA A 154 -6.33 6.49 15.46
C ALA A 154 -5.22 5.78 14.67
N ALA A 155 -5.52 4.56 14.22
CA ALA A 155 -4.69 3.79 13.30
C ALA A 155 -5.59 3.00 12.33
N ARG A 156 -5.28 3.01 11.04
CA ARG A 156 -6.00 2.26 9.99
C ARG A 156 -4.99 1.72 8.99
N ALA A 157 -5.30 0.58 8.40
CA ALA A 157 -4.50 -0.06 7.38
C ALA A 157 -5.45 -0.71 6.38
N ASP A 158 -5.19 -0.58 5.08
CA ASP A 158 -5.99 -1.27 4.06
C ASP A 158 -5.26 -1.39 2.72
N ILE A 159 -5.78 -2.27 1.85
CA ILE A 159 -5.39 -2.41 0.45
C ILE A 159 -6.62 -2.21 -0.41
N VAL A 160 -6.57 -1.23 -1.31
CA VAL A 160 -7.71 -0.85 -2.15
C VAL A 160 -7.30 -0.79 -3.62
N GLU A 161 -8.18 -1.26 -4.50
CA GLU A 161 -8.00 -1.14 -5.95
C GLU A 161 -8.92 -0.06 -6.51
N THR A 162 -8.40 0.76 -7.41
CA THR A 162 -9.15 1.86 -8.04
C THR A 162 -8.97 1.89 -9.56
N ARG A 163 -9.99 2.41 -10.24
CA ARG A 163 -9.95 2.83 -11.66
C ARG A 163 -10.46 4.26 -11.83
N GLU A 164 -10.54 5.00 -10.72
CA GLU A 164 -11.07 6.37 -10.72
C GLU A 164 -10.14 7.33 -11.49
N PRO A 165 -10.67 8.37 -12.14
CA PRO A 165 -9.86 9.36 -12.81
C PRO A 165 -9.10 10.23 -11.80
N ALA A 166 -8.01 10.86 -12.26
CA ALA A 166 -7.09 11.62 -11.40
C ALA A 166 -7.76 12.71 -10.53
N ASN A 167 -8.87 13.30 -10.98
CA ASN A 167 -9.58 14.35 -10.24
C ASN A 167 -10.57 13.81 -9.19
N GLN A 168 -10.77 12.50 -9.12
CA GLN A 168 -11.64 11.85 -8.15
C GLN A 168 -10.82 11.07 -7.11
N PRO A 169 -11.28 11.03 -5.85
CA PRO A 169 -10.60 10.27 -4.83
C PRO A 169 -10.73 8.78 -5.14
N ALA A 170 -9.57 8.11 -5.25
CA ALA A 170 -9.45 6.67 -5.38
C ALA A 170 -9.97 5.93 -4.15
N HIS A 171 -9.82 6.53 -2.97
CA HIS A 171 -10.30 5.97 -1.71
C HIS A 171 -10.66 7.07 -0.72
N ARG A 172 -11.59 6.76 0.18
CA ARG A 172 -12.02 7.66 1.27
C ARG A 172 -12.04 6.90 2.59
N GLN A 173 -11.27 7.39 3.56
CA GLN A 173 -11.25 6.88 4.92
C GLN A 173 -11.78 7.93 5.88
N THR A 174 -12.90 7.64 6.55
CA THR A 174 -13.37 8.47 7.66
C THR A 174 -12.72 8.03 8.97
N LEU A 175 -12.38 8.98 9.84
CA LEU A 175 -12.00 8.74 11.23
C LEU A 175 -12.44 9.88 12.15
N THR A 176 -12.48 9.62 13.46
CA THR A 176 -12.81 10.63 14.46
C THR A 176 -11.62 10.83 15.40
N VAL A 177 -11.15 12.06 15.54
CA VAL A 177 -10.10 12.44 16.50
C VAL A 177 -10.64 13.57 17.35
N ASP A 178 -10.57 13.39 18.67
CA ASP A 178 -11.02 14.40 19.64
C ASP A 178 -12.50 14.82 19.50
N GLY A 179 -13.33 13.91 19.00
CA GLY A 179 -14.74 14.16 18.71
C GLY A 179 -15.00 14.84 17.36
N ASP A 180 -13.96 15.28 16.65
CA ASP A 180 -14.07 15.89 15.34
C ASP A 180 -13.90 14.80 14.26
N ARG A 181 -14.79 14.78 13.26
CA ARG A 181 -14.74 13.82 12.15
C ARG A 181 -13.88 14.37 11.02
N TYR A 182 -13.00 13.51 10.49
CA TYR A 182 -12.15 13.78 9.34
C TYR A 182 -12.40 12.76 8.23
N GLU A 183 -12.32 13.22 6.98
CA GLU A 183 -12.28 12.38 5.79
C GLU A 183 -10.90 12.52 5.14
N ILE A 184 -10.17 11.41 5.10
CA ILE A 184 -8.90 11.27 4.39
C ILE A 184 -9.22 10.78 2.99
N ARG A 185 -8.79 11.52 1.97
CA ARG A 185 -9.01 11.20 0.57
C ARG A 185 -7.68 10.88 -0.07
N LEU A 186 -7.58 9.68 -0.63
CA LEU A 186 -6.43 9.25 -1.40
C LEU A 186 -6.75 9.40 -2.88
N TYR A 187 -5.78 9.88 -3.64
CA TYR A 187 -5.85 10.03 -5.08
C TYR A 187 -4.75 9.19 -5.71
N ALA A 188 -5.06 8.59 -6.83
CA ALA A 188 -4.10 7.85 -7.63
C ALA A 188 -4.46 7.96 -9.10
N ALA A 189 -3.45 8.15 -9.94
CA ALA A 189 -3.59 8.15 -11.38
C ALA A 189 -2.34 7.57 -12.03
N SER A 190 -2.54 6.79 -13.09
CA SER A 190 -1.43 6.37 -13.94
C SER A 190 -1.01 7.55 -14.81
N LEU A 191 0.30 7.74 -14.97
CA LEU A 191 0.84 8.66 -15.96
C LEU A 191 1.12 7.96 -17.31
N ARG A 192 0.62 6.73 -17.47
CA ARG A 192 0.44 6.10 -18.78
C ARG A 192 -0.61 6.93 -19.53
N GLY A 193 -0.24 7.36 -20.74
CA GLY A 193 -0.97 8.37 -21.53
C GLY A 193 -2.43 8.07 -21.80
#